data_AF-A0A7Y7DFY7-F1
#
_entry.id   AF-A0A7Y7DFY7-F1
#
_cell.length_a   1.000
_cell.length_b   1.000
_cell.length_c   1.000
_cell.angle_alpha   90.00
_cell.angle_beta   90.00
_cell.angle_gamma   90.00
#
_symmetry.space_group_name_H-M   'P 1'
#
loop_
_entity.id
_entity.type
_entity.pdbx_description
1 polymer ?
#
loop_
_entity_poly.entity_id
_entity_poly.type
_entity_poly.pdbx_seq_one_letter_code
_entity_poly.pdbx_strand_id
1 'polypeptide(L)'
;METYGKILLIAMPAFLVLVLFEKFWGKWKGKDTVPVNDMISSLSSGITNVTKDVLGLSIVVISYEWLYSHFAIFEIKATWLVYVIAFFALDFAGYWTHRIAHEYNIFWNN
;
A
#
# COMPACT_ATOMS: atom_id res chain seq x y z
N MET A 1 -2.64 -11.31 -9.06
CA MET A 1 -3.65 -11.19 -7.99
C MET A 1 -3.56 -12.31 -6.97
N GLU A 2 -3.54 -13.58 -7.39
CA GLU A 2 -3.58 -14.72 -6.46
C GLU A 2 -2.41 -14.73 -5.45
N THR A 3 -1.17 -14.53 -5.90
CA THR A 3 0.02 -14.49 -5.02
C THR A 3 -0.03 -13.32 -4.04
N TYR A 4 -0.44 -12.14 -4.51
CA TYR A 4 -0.58 -10.95 -3.66
C TYR A 4 -1.63 -11.17 -2.57
N GLY A 5 -2.81 -11.70 -2.94
CA GLY A 5 -3.85 -12.06 -1.99
C GLY A 5 -3.40 -13.11 -0.98
N LYS A 6 -2.68 -14.15 -1.43
CA LYS A 6 -2.11 -15.19 -0.55
C LYS A 6 -1.14 -14.61 0.48
N ILE A 7 -0.29 -13.65 0.07
CA ILE A 7 0.63 -12.98 1.00
C ILE A 7 -0.15 -12.17 2.03
N LEU A 8 -1.16 -11.40 1.62
CA LEU A 8 -1.98 -10.60 2.53
C LEU A 8 -2.72 -11.46 3.56
N LEU A 9 -3.23 -12.63 3.15
CA LEU A 9 -3.90 -13.58 4.05
C LEU A 9 -3.00 -14.09 5.19
N ILE A 10 -1.68 -14.07 5.03
CA ILE A 10 -0.72 -14.48 6.06
C ILE A 10 -0.18 -13.25 6.80
N ALA A 11 0.19 -12.20 6.07
CA ALA A 11 0.81 -11.00 6.62
C ALA A 11 -0.15 -10.23 7.54
N MET A 12 -1.42 -10.08 7.17
CA MET A 12 -2.38 -9.32 7.97
C MET A 12 -2.65 -9.96 9.35
N PRO A 13 -2.95 -11.28 9.46
CA PRO A 13 -3.10 -11.91 10.76
C PRO A 13 -1.81 -11.89 11.59
N ALA A 14 -0.66 -12.13 10.96
CA ALA A 14 0.63 -12.07 11.65
C ALA A 14 0.89 -10.68 12.25
N PHE A 15 0.65 -9.62 11.47
CA PHE A 15 0.78 -8.24 11.94
C PHE A 15 -0.19 -7.94 13.10
N LEU A 16 -1.45 -8.37 12.99
CA LEU A 16 -2.42 -8.17 14.07
C LEU A 16 -1.99 -8.86 15.37
N VAL A 17 -1.49 -10.10 15.28
CA VAL A 17 -0.96 -10.82 16.45
C VAL A 17 0.20 -10.07 17.09
N LEU A 18 1.11 -9.51 16.29
CA LEU A 18 2.24 -8.73 16.79
C LEU A 18 1.80 -7.43 17.50
N VAL A 19 0.85 -6.70 16.91
CA VAL A 19 0.29 -5.47 17.53
C VAL A 19 -0.40 -5.77 18.85
N LEU A 20 -1.21 -6.84 18.90
CA LEU A 20 -1.86 -7.27 20.14
C LEU A 20 -0.83 -7.71 21.18
N PHE A 21 0.20 -8.46 20.77
CA PHE A 21 1.29 -8.87 21.64
C PHE A 21 2.01 -7.67 22.25
N GLU A 22 2.35 -6.65 21.45
CA GLU A 22 2.97 -5.41 21.92
C GLU A 22 2.06 -4.68 22.93
N LYS A 23 0.75 -4.60 22.64
CA LYS A 23 -0.24 -4.02 23.56
C LYS A 23 -0.25 -4.73 24.91
N PHE A 24 -0.31 -6.06 24.92
CA PHE A 24 -0.32 -6.85 26.15
C PHE A 24 1.00 -6.71 26.91
N TRP A 25 2.12 -6.70 26.20
CA TRP A 25 3.45 -6.52 26.79
C TRP A 25 3.61 -5.14 27.43
N GLY A 26 3.18 -4.08 26.75
CA GLY A 26 3.19 -2.71 27.28
C GLY A 26 2.34 -2.57 28.53
N LYS A 27 1.14 -3.19 28.54
CA LYS A 27 0.28 -3.26 29.73
C LYS A 27 0.96 -3.99 30.89
N TRP A 28 1.63 -5.11 30.63
CA TRP A 28 2.34 -5.89 31.65
C TRP A 28 3.53 -5.13 32.25
N LYS A 29 4.28 -4.38 31.43
CA LYS A 29 5.42 -3.56 31.87
C LYS A 29 5.04 -2.20 32.46
N GLY A 30 3.74 -1.84 32.46
CA GLY A 30 3.26 -0.54 32.91
C GLY A 30 3.67 0.62 31.99
N LYS A 31 4.05 0.32 30.73
CA LYS A 31 4.43 1.29 29.71
C LYS A 31 3.64 1.01 28.43
N ASP A 32 2.47 1.63 28.31
CA ASP A 32 1.59 1.45 27.16
C ASP A 32 2.10 2.25 25.95
N THR A 33 2.85 1.59 25.06
CA THR A 33 3.39 2.19 23.83
C THR A 33 2.38 2.18 22.68
N VAL A 34 1.28 1.43 22.79
CA VAL A 34 0.27 1.27 21.75
C VAL A 34 -1.11 1.61 22.32
N PRO A 35 -1.44 2.90 22.59
CA PRO A 35 -2.76 3.30 23.05
C PRO A 35 -3.88 2.77 22.13
N VAL A 36 -5.05 2.45 22.70
CA VAL A 36 -6.15 1.81 21.94
C VAL A 36 -6.61 2.68 20.77
N ASN A 37 -6.65 4.00 20.95
CA ASN A 37 -7.05 4.94 19.89
C ASN A 37 -6.06 4.91 18.72
N ASP A 38 -4.76 4.91 19.01
CA ASP A 38 -3.70 4.87 18.00
C ASP A 38 -3.69 3.53 17.28
N MET A 39 -3.93 2.44 18.01
CA MET A 39 -4.09 1.09 17.44
C MET A 39 -5.26 1.03 16.46
N ILE A 40 -6.44 1.52 16.85
CA ILE A 40 -7.64 1.52 16.01
C ILE A 40 -7.42 2.41 14.78
N SER A 41 -6.85 3.60 14.97
CA SER A 41 -6.56 4.52 13.87
C SER A 41 -5.58 3.91 12.86
N SER A 42 -4.50 3.30 13.35
CA SER A 42 -3.48 2.63 12.52
C SER A 42 -4.04 1.42 11.77
N LEU A 43 -4.83 0.58 12.45
CA LEU A 43 -5.46 -0.58 11.81
C LEU A 43 -6.48 -0.16 10.76
N SER A 44 -7.28 0.88 11.04
CA SER A 44 -8.25 1.40 10.08
C SER A 44 -7.58 1.98 8.83
N SER A 45 -6.52 2.76 9.01
CA SER A 45 -5.68 3.25 7.90
C SER A 45 -5.11 2.11 7.06
N GLY A 46 -4.55 1.07 7.70
CA GLY A 46 -4.04 -0.11 7.02
C GLY A 46 -5.11 -0.85 6.20
N ILE A 47 -6.32 -1.03 6.76
CA ILE A 47 -7.44 -1.65 6.05
C ILE A 47 -7.87 -0.80 4.85
N THR A 48 -7.95 0.53 5.01
CA THR A 48 -8.29 1.44 3.92
C THR A 48 -7.27 1.36 2.79
N ASN A 49 -5.97 1.36 3.09
CA ASN A 49 -4.92 1.29 2.07
C ASN A 49 -4.95 -0.05 1.32
N VAL A 50 -5.06 -1.17 2.02
CA VAL A 50 -5.17 -2.50 1.38
C VAL A 50 -6.42 -2.58 0.50
N THR A 51 -7.55 -2.08 0.98
CA THR A 51 -8.81 -2.09 0.22
C THR A 51 -8.67 -1.26 -1.05
N LYS A 52 -8.10 -0.06 -0.93
CA LYS A 52 -7.84 0.84 -2.06
C LYS A 52 -6.90 0.19 -3.08
N ASP A 53 -5.80 -0.41 -2.63
CA ASP A 53 -4.82 -1.06 -3.51
C ASP A 53 -5.42 -2.22 -4.28
N VAL A 54 -6.18 -3.09 -3.60
CA VAL A 54 -6.84 -4.24 -4.24
C VAL A 54 -7.89 -3.78 -5.26
N LEU A 55 -8.71 -2.78 -4.91
CA LEU A 55 -9.71 -2.22 -5.83
C LEU A 55 -9.05 -1.52 -7.02
N GLY A 56 -8.05 -0.69 -6.78
CA GLY A 56 -7.30 0.01 -7.82
C GLY A 56 -6.63 -0.97 -8.79
N LEU A 57 -5.95 -1.99 -8.27
CA LEU A 57 -5.33 -3.02 -9.09
C LEU A 57 -6.37 -3.82 -9.89
N SER A 58 -7.53 -4.12 -9.30
CA SER A 58 -8.62 -4.80 -10.00
C SER A 58 -9.16 -3.96 -11.16
N ILE A 59 -9.41 -2.67 -10.93
CA ILE A 59 -9.86 -1.74 -11.98
C ILE A 59 -8.82 -1.68 -13.09
N VAL A 60 -7.54 -1.49 -12.76
CA VAL A 60 -6.46 -1.41 -13.74
C VAL A 60 -6.38 -2.68 -14.58
N VAL A 61 -6.36 -3.86 -13.96
CA VAL A 61 -6.23 -5.14 -14.67
C VAL A 61 -7.43 -5.42 -15.58
N ILE A 62 -8.66 -5.19 -15.10
CA ILE A 62 -9.88 -5.44 -15.87
C ILE A 62 -9.99 -4.45 -17.04
N SER A 63 -9.66 -3.18 -16.82
CA SER A 63 -9.78 -2.15 -17.86
C SER A 63 -8.59 -2.11 -18.82
N TYR A 64 -7.49 -2.81 -18.52
CA TYR A 64 -6.22 -2.67 -19.25
C TYR A 64 -6.36 -2.92 -20.75
N GLU A 65 -6.97 -4.03 -21.17
CA GLU A 65 -7.08 -4.39 -22.58
C GLU A 65 -7.93 -3.38 -23.38
N TRP A 66 -9.02 -2.92 -22.78
CA TRP A 66 -9.88 -1.90 -23.39
C TRP A 66 -9.17 -0.56 -23.51
N LEU A 67 -8.49 -0.11 -22.45
CA LEU A 67 -7.71 1.12 -22.46
C LEU A 67 -6.56 1.03 -23.47
N TYR A 68 -5.84 -0.09 -23.50
CA TYR A 68 -4.72 -0.31 -24.42
C TYR A 68 -5.18 -0.26 -25.87
N SER A 69 -6.26 -0.97 -26.22
CA SER A 69 -6.77 -1.03 -27.59
C SER A 69 -7.31 0.30 -28.13
N HIS A 70 -7.80 1.19 -27.26
CA HIS A 70 -8.44 2.45 -27.68
C HIS A 70 -7.57 3.69 -27.46
N PHE A 71 -6.68 3.69 -26.46
CA PHE A 71 -5.91 4.87 -26.06
C PHE A 71 -4.39 4.74 -26.23
N ALA A 72 -3.86 3.57 -26.61
CA ALA A 72 -2.43 3.45 -26.85
C ALA A 72 -2.00 4.25 -28.08
N ILE A 73 -1.14 5.26 -27.88
CA ILE A 73 -0.59 6.10 -28.96
C ILE A 73 0.72 5.50 -29.50
N PHE A 74 1.48 4.80 -28.65
CA PHE A 74 2.75 4.15 -28.97
C PHE A 74 2.92 2.87 -28.15
N GLU A 75 3.74 1.95 -28.65
CA GLU A 75 4.04 0.69 -27.99
C GLU A 75 5.47 0.72 -27.41
N ILE A 76 5.62 0.35 -26.14
CA ILE A 76 6.92 0.19 -25.49
C ILE A 76 7.23 -1.30 -25.34
N LYS A 77 8.33 -1.75 -25.96
CA LYS A 77 8.82 -3.12 -25.77
C LYS A 77 9.53 -3.26 -24.43
N ALA A 78 9.27 -4.35 -23.72
CA ALA A 78 9.94 -4.68 -22.47
C ALA A 78 11.44 -4.94 -22.73
N THR A 79 12.28 -3.96 -22.40
CA THR A 79 13.73 -4.03 -22.49
C THR A 79 14.33 -3.70 -21.14
N TRP A 80 15.58 -4.10 -20.88
CA TRP A 80 16.27 -3.80 -19.63
C TRP A 80 16.26 -2.29 -19.32
N LEU A 81 16.39 -1.44 -20.35
CA LEU A 81 16.39 0.02 -20.21
C LEU A 81 15.02 0.55 -19.75
N VAL A 82 13.92 -0.04 -20.22
CA VAL A 82 12.57 0.30 -19.74
C VAL A 82 12.42 0.01 -18.25
N TYR A 83 12.94 -1.13 -17.77
CA TYR A 83 12.91 -1.44 -16.34
C TYR A 83 13.75 -0.47 -15.51
N VAL A 84 14.93 -0.07 -15.99
CA VAL A 84 15.78 0.93 -15.32
C VAL A 84 15.05 2.28 -15.23
N ILE A 85 14.48 2.76 -16.33
CA ILE A 85 13.73 4.01 -16.33
C ILE A 85 12.50 3.90 -15.41
N ALA A 86 11.75 2.81 -15.50
CA ALA A 86 10.57 2.58 -14.65
C ALA A 86 10.94 2.58 -13.18
N PHE A 87 12.07 1.97 -12.79
CA PHE A 87 12.56 1.98 -11.42
C PHE A 87 12.75 3.42 -10.90
N PHE A 88 13.49 4.26 -11.62
CA PHE A 88 13.70 5.65 -11.22
C PHE A 88 12.41 6.48 -11.26
N ALA A 89 11.54 6.26 -12.26
CA ALA A 89 10.29 6.98 -12.37
C ALA A 89 9.32 6.64 -11.22
N LEU A 90 9.23 5.35 -10.85
CA LEU A 90 8.41 4.90 -9.73
C LEU A 90 8.96 5.40 -8.39
N ASP A 91 10.27 5.36 -8.21
CA ASP A 91 10.92 5.89 -7.00
C ASP A 91 10.68 7.41 -6.85
N PHE A 92 10.89 8.17 -7.93
CA PHE A 92 10.63 9.61 -7.95
C PHE A 92 9.17 9.95 -7.66
N ALA A 93 8.22 9.24 -8.31
CA ALA A 93 6.79 9.43 -8.07
C ALA A 93 6.42 9.08 -6.63
N GLY A 94 6.94 7.98 -6.09
CA GLY A 94 6.75 7.56 -4.70
C GLY A 94 7.26 8.60 -3.71
N TYR A 95 8.48 9.12 -3.92
CA TYR A 95 9.05 10.16 -3.07
C TYR A 95 8.19 11.43 -3.04
N TRP A 96 7.72 11.90 -4.20
CA TRP A 96 6.92 13.13 -4.25
C TRP A 96 5.53 12.89 -3.63
N THR A 97 4.88 11.76 -3.91
CA THR A 97 3.60 11.43 -3.25
C THR A 97 3.77 11.38 -1.73
N HIS A 98 4.86 10.77 -1.24
CA HIS A 98 5.17 10.70 0.18
C HIS A 98 5.43 12.10 0.78
N ARG A 99 6.23 12.92 0.11
CA ARG A 99 6.51 14.30 0.56
C ARG A 99 5.22 15.14 0.63
N ILE A 100 4.35 15.05 -0.37
CA ILE A 100 3.05 15.76 -0.38
C ILE A 100 2.18 15.29 0.79
N ALA A 101 2.16 13.99 1.08
CA ALA A 101 1.43 13.42 2.21
C ALA A 101 1.91 14.01 3.56
N HIS A 102 3.21 14.25 3.70
CA HIS A 102 3.79 14.88 4.89
C HIS A 102 3.54 16.40 4.96
N GLU A 103 3.43 17.08 3.82
CA GLU A 103 3.24 18.54 3.76
C GLU A 103 1.76 18.94 3.92
N TYR A 104 0.84 18.10 3.43
CA TYR A 104 -0.60 18.37 3.41
C TYR A 104 -1.40 17.19 3.96
N ASN A 105 -2.05 17.40 5.10
CA ASN A 105 -2.75 16.35 5.85
C ASN A 105 -3.83 15.60 5.06
N ILE A 106 -4.48 16.24 4.08
CA ILE A 106 -5.51 15.59 3.25
C ILE A 106 -4.96 14.41 2.43
N PHE A 107 -3.66 14.41 2.14
CA PHE A 107 -2.99 13.36 1.38
C PHE A 107 -2.27 12.35 2.29
N TRP A 108 -2.40 12.43 3.62
CA TRP A 108 -1.70 11.53 4.55
C TRP A 108 -2.05 10.04 4.34
N ASN A 109 -3.29 9.76 3.94
CA ASN A 109 -3.81 8.40 3.74
C ASN A 109 -4.29 8.22 2.29
N ASN A 110 -3.37 8.49 1.36
CA ASN A 110 -3.58 8.49 -0.09
C ASN A 110 -3.12 7.21 -0.77
#